data_AF-A0A5D3K2E4-F1
#
_entry.id   AF-A0A5D3K2E4-F1
#
_cell.length_a   1.000
_cell.length_b   1.000
_cell.length_c   1.000
_cell.angle_alpha   90.00
_cell.angle_beta   90.00
_cell.angle_gamma   90.00
#
_symmetry.space_group_name_H-M   'P 1'
#
loop_
_entity.id
_entity.type
_entity.pdbx_description
1 polymer ?
#
loop_
_entity_poly.entity_id
_entity_poly.type
_entity_poly.pdbx_seq_one_letter_code
_entity_poly.pdbx_strand_id
1 'polypeptide(L)' 'MRKLIAFDEDTFDKLKQLGRDRMATFQELADEAFADLLKKHGIPIDLRDALRKSARLDGVAEKTTARRKAKKTK' A
#
# COMPACT_ATOMS: atom_id res chain seq x y z
N MET A 1 -0.55 21.38 -5.69
CA MET A 1 -0.26 20.71 -6.97
C MET A 1 -1.07 19.41 -7.02
N ARG A 2 -2.13 19.34 -7.82
CA ARG A 2 -2.94 18.11 -8.00
C ARG A 2 -2.27 17.27 -9.10
N LYS A 3 -1.83 16.05 -8.78
CA LYS A 3 -1.36 15.12 -9.81
C LYS A 3 -2.59 14.48 -10.46
N LEU A 4 -2.73 14.63 -11.76
CA LEU A 4 -3.78 14.01 -12.55
C LEU A 4 -3.22 12.80 -13.28
N ILE A 5 -3.99 11.71 -13.32
CA ILE A 5 -3.69 10.54 -14.12
C ILE A 5 -4.56 10.64 -15.36
N ALA A 6 -3.93 10.79 -16.53
CA ALA A 6 -4.63 10.83 -17.81
C ALA A 6 -4.67 9.41 -18.41
N PHE A 7 -5.82 9.07 -18.97
CA PHE A 7 -6.01 7.88 -19.80
C PHE A 7 -6.35 8.34 -21.22
N ASP A 8 -5.93 7.58 -22.22
CA ASP A 8 -6.52 7.71 -23.55
C ASP A 8 -7.98 7.22 -23.53
N GLU A 9 -8.75 7.69 -24.49
CA GLU A 9 -10.20 7.45 -24.56
C GLU A 9 -10.53 5.95 -24.68
N ASP A 10 -9.79 5.23 -25.54
CA ASP A 10 -9.96 3.79 -25.76
C ASP A 10 -9.70 2.98 -24.48
N THR A 11 -8.62 3.30 -23.76
CA THR A 11 -8.30 2.65 -22.48
C THR A 11 -9.34 2.96 -21.44
N PHE A 12 -9.81 4.21 -21.36
CA PHE A 12 -10.81 4.60 -20.38
C PHE A 12 -12.15 3.89 -20.60
N ASP A 13 -12.57 3.73 -21.85
CA ASP A 13 -13.80 3.02 -22.17
C ASP A 13 -13.71 1.51 -21.91
N LYS A 14 -12.55 0.90 -22.18
CA LYS A 14 -12.29 -0.50 -21.78
C LYS A 14 -12.35 -0.67 -20.26
N LEU A 15 -11.81 0.28 -19.49
CA LEU A 15 -11.84 0.24 -18.03
C LEU A 15 -13.28 0.40 -17.49
N LYS A 16 -14.09 1.28 -18.10
CA LYS A 16 -15.52 1.38 -17.76
C LYS A 16 -16.28 0.10 -18.11
N GLN A 17 -16.02 -0.49 -19.28
CA GLN A 17 -16.66 -1.75 -19.69
C GLN A 17 -16.32 -2.86 -18.69
N LEU A 18 -15.05 -3.00 -18.33
CA LEU A 18 -14.60 -3.97 -17.33
C LEU A 18 -15.28 -3.76 -15.97
N GLY A 19 -15.48 -2.51 -15.56
CA GLY A 19 -16.27 -2.18 -14.37
C GLY A 19 -17.70 -2.73 -14.46
N ARG A 20 -18.40 -2.45 -15.55
CA ARG A 20 -19.78 -2.94 -15.77
C ARG A 20 -19.85 -4.46 -15.76
N ASP A 21 -18.90 -5.13 -16.42
CA ASP A 21 -18.86 -6.59 -16.50
C ASP A 21 -18.67 -7.23 -15.10
N ARG A 22 -17.98 -6.54 -14.19
CA ARG A 22 -17.77 -6.96 -12.80
C ARG A 22 -18.82 -6.42 -11.83
N MET A 23 -19.84 -5.70 -12.31
CA MET A 23 -20.81 -4.95 -11.49
C MET A 23 -20.15 -4.00 -10.49
N ALA A 24 -19.02 -3.40 -10.88
CA ALA A 24 -18.23 -2.47 -10.07
C ALA A 24 -18.10 -1.11 -10.78
N THR A 25 -17.86 -0.07 -10.00
CA THR A 25 -17.50 1.23 -10.53
C THR A 25 -16.03 1.26 -10.95
N PHE A 26 -15.67 2.19 -11.85
CA PHE A 26 -14.26 2.42 -12.19
C PHE A 26 -13.41 2.77 -10.95
N GLN A 27 -14.00 3.47 -9.98
CA GLN A 27 -13.31 3.85 -8.75
C GLN A 27 -12.97 2.62 -7.89
N GLU A 28 -13.90 1.70 -7.70
CA GLU A 28 -13.66 0.47 -6.94
C GLU A 28 -12.61 -0.42 -7.62
N LEU A 29 -12.64 -0.52 -8.94
CA LEU A 29 -11.61 -1.21 -9.72
C LEU A 29 -10.23 -0.57 -9.53
N ALA A 30 -10.17 0.76 -9.50
CA ALA A 30 -8.93 1.50 -9.27
C ALA A 30 -8.40 1.26 -7.84
N ASP A 31 -9.27 1.36 -6.84
CA ASP A 31 -8.91 1.16 -5.44
C ASP A 31 -8.37 -0.27 -5.19
N GLU A 32 -8.99 -1.28 -5.79
CA GLU A 32 -8.51 -2.68 -5.74
C GLU A 32 -7.12 -2.81 -6.41
N ALA A 33 -6.97 -2.29 -7.62
CA ALA A 33 -5.71 -2.37 -8.37
C ALA A 33 -4.57 -1.64 -7.65
N PHE A 34 -4.83 -0.47 -7.06
CA PHE A 34 -3.84 0.26 -6.28
C PHE A 34 -3.52 -0.45 -4.97
N ALA A 35 -4.51 -1.00 -4.26
CA ALA A 35 -4.26 -1.75 -3.03
C ALA A 35 -3.33 -2.95 -3.28
N ASP A 36 -3.57 -3.71 -4.35
CA ASP A 36 -2.73 -4.84 -4.75
C ASP A 36 -1.31 -4.41 -5.13
N LEU A 37 -1.17 -3.30 -5.86
CA LEU A 37 0.14 -2.74 -6.22
C LEU A 37 0.92 -2.30 -4.97
N LEU A 38 0.30 -1.49 -4.10
CA LEU A 38 0.93 -0.99 -2.89
C LEU A 38 1.34 -2.13 -1.96
N LYS A 39 0.48 -3.15 -1.82
CA LYS A 39 0.77 -4.35 -1.04
C LYS A 39 1.98 -5.11 -1.58
N LYS A 40 2.10 -5.30 -2.91
CA LYS A 40 3.28 -5.94 -3.55
C LYS A 40 4.57 -5.16 -3.29
N HIS A 41 4.51 -3.83 -3.26
CA HIS A 41 5.67 -2.98 -2.97
C HIS A 41 5.90 -2.70 -1.48
N GLY A 42 5.14 -3.33 -0.59
CA GLY A 42 5.29 -3.14 0.85
C GLY A 42 4.90 -1.74 1.33
N ILE A 43 4.10 -1.00 0.56
CA ILE A 43 3.56 0.29 0.95
C ILE A 43 2.25 0.04 1.73
N PRO A 44 2.05 0.66 2.91
CA PRO A 44 0.80 0.50 3.65
C PRO A 44 -0.39 1.08 2.86
N ILE A 45 -1.51 0.36 2.84
CA ILE A 45 -2.72 0.74 2.09
C ILE A 45 -3.66 1.63 2.89
N ASP A 46 -3.63 1.53 4.22
CA ASP A 46 -4.46 2.32 5.14
C ASP A 46 -3.62 2.87 6.31
N LEU A 47 -4.21 3.80 7.07
CA LEU A 47 -3.56 4.39 8.25
C LEU A 47 -3.25 3.32 9.31
N ARG A 48 -4.11 2.30 9.43
CA ARG A 48 -3.93 1.24 10.42
C ARG A 48 -2.72 0.37 10.10
N ASP A 49 -2.52 -0.02 8.84
CA ASP A 49 -1.36 -0.76 8.38
C ASP A 49 -0.10 0.08 8.44
N ALA A 50 -0.20 1.39 8.17
CA ALA A 50 0.90 2.33 8.35
C ALA A 50 1.34 2.36 9.81
N LEU A 51 0.42 2.58 10.75
CA LEU A 51 0.68 2.59 12.19
C LEU A 51 1.24 1.25 12.68
N ARG A 52 0.69 0.14 12.18
CA ARG A 52 1.17 -1.21 12.52
C ARG A 52 2.60 -1.45 12.02
N LYS A 53 2.95 -0.97 10.83
CA LYS A 53 4.32 -1.06 10.30
C LYS A 53 5.28 -0.17 11.08
N SER A 54 4.91 1.06 11.39
CA SER A 54 5.74 1.96 12.20
C SER A 54 6.03 1.39 13.58
N ALA A 55 4.99 0.92 14.31
CA ALA A 55 5.16 0.31 15.62
C ALA A 55 6.03 -0.96 15.59
N ARG A 56 5.96 -1.74 14.50
CA ARG A 56 6.85 -2.91 14.30
C ARG A 56 8.30 -2.49 14.06
N LEU A 57 8.55 -1.41 13.33
CA LEU A 57 9.91 -0.88 13.13
C LEU A 57 10.52 -0.41 14.45
N ASP A 58 9.75 0.30 15.27
CA ASP A 58 10.19 0.75 16.60
C ASP A 58 10.52 -0.43 17.52
N GLY A 59 9.66 -1.45 17.58
CA GLY A 59 9.90 -2.65 18.39
C GLY A 59 11.07 -3.52 17.91
N VAL A 60 11.34 -3.55 16.60
CA VAL A 60 12.52 -4.23 16.04
C VAL A 60 13.80 -3.45 16.34
N ALA A 61 13.76 -2.12 16.27
CA ALA A 61 14.87 -1.27 16.67
C ALA A 61 15.21 -1.47 18.17
N GLU A 62 14.20 -1.51 19.04
CA GLU A 62 14.36 -1.74 20.47
C GLU A 62 14.98 -3.11 20.79
N LYS A 63 14.50 -4.19 20.15
CA LYS A 63 15.09 -5.53 20.35
C LYS A 63 16.53 -5.62 19.86
N THR A 64 16.87 -4.90 18.78
CA THR A 64 18.24 -4.89 18.24
C THR A 64 19.20 -4.14 19.16
N THR A 65 18.77 -3.02 19.75
CA THR A 65 19.60 -2.28 20.72
C THR A 65 19.77 -3.07 22.03
N ALA A 66 18.70 -3.70 22.54
CA ALA A 66 18.76 -4.55 23.73
C ALA A 66 19.73 -5.73 23.55
N ARG A 67 19.68 -6.42 22.40
CA ARG A 67 20.58 -7.54 22.10
C ARG A 67 22.04 -7.13 21.92
N ARG A 68 22.30 -5.93 21.38
CA ARG A 68 23.66 -5.35 21.30
C ARG A 68 24.21 -4.99 22.68
N LYS A 69 23.38 -4.47 23.60
CA LYS A 69 23.80 -4.18 24.97
C LYS A 69 24.15 -5.45 25.73
N ALA A 70 23.32 -6.49 25.65
CA ALA A 70 23.59 -7.77 26.32
C ALA A 70 24.88 -8.47 25.85
N LYS A 71 25.31 -8.24 24.60
CA LYS A 71 26.56 -8.80 24.06
C LYS A 71 27.81 -8.00 24.45
N LYS A 72 27.68 -6.75 24.90
CA LYS A 72 28.81 -5.92 25.36
C LYS A 72 29.15 -6.11 26.84
N THR A 73 28.28 -6.78 27.61
CA THR A 73 28.45 -7.02 29.05
C THR A 73 28.97 -8.42 29.38
N LYS A 74 29.40 -9.19 28.38
CA LYS A 74 30.02 -10.51 28.53
C LYS A 74 31.37 -10.49 27.81
#